data_AF-A0A9W7FWQ6-F1
#
_entry.id   AF-A0A9W7FWQ6-F1
#
_cell.length_a   1.000
_cell.length_b   1.000
_cell.length_c   1.000
_cell.angle_alpha   90.00
_cell.angle_beta   90.00
_cell.angle_gamma   90.00
#
_symmetry.space_group_name_H-M   'P 1'
#
loop_
_entity.id
_entity.type
_entity.pdbx_description
1 polymer ?
#
loop_
_entity_poly.entity_id
_entity_poly.type
_entity_poly.pdbx_seq_one_letter_code
_entity_poly.pdbx_strand_id
1 'polypeptide(L)'
;MAMLWRAFSSIAAEHPFWSQTFVATTKSIIADAGTQRFVEKRDLDTYDWKRTAVFGTFGFVYLGILQYGVYVKGFEYLFNKKVINRFCNAPFREKLKDKEGIRVLGKQIALDFIVLQPLVYWPCYYTTKEFVKSPEPVVEGVKKDESGAFSRAMTKYGKTFWIDNVGMLGFWFPADIVIYSVPMHLRLHLTHVVSFAWTVVVSTYRGD
;
A
#
# COMPACT_ATOMS: atom_id res chain seq x y z
N MET A 1 -11.06 19.27 -16.67
CA MET A 1 -9.82 18.62 -16.20
C MET A 1 -8.97 19.52 -15.30
N ALA A 2 -8.51 20.69 -15.76
CA ALA A 2 -7.64 21.58 -14.95
C ALA A 2 -8.28 22.09 -13.63
N MET A 3 -9.59 22.36 -13.63
CA MET A 3 -10.31 22.84 -12.44
C MET A 3 -10.49 21.75 -11.38
N LEU A 4 -10.84 20.52 -11.80
CA LEU A 4 -10.95 19.36 -10.90
C LEU A 4 -9.61 19.00 -10.28
N TRP A 5 -8.53 19.03 -11.07
CA TRP A 5 -7.18 18.79 -10.57
C TRP A 5 -6.77 19.84 -9.53
N ARG A 6 -7.04 21.12 -9.78
CA ARG A 6 -6.76 22.21 -8.83
C ARG A 6 -7.56 22.05 -7.54
N ALA A 7 -8.85 21.75 -7.63
CA ALA A 7 -9.70 21.54 -6.46
C ALA A 7 -9.21 20.36 -5.62
N PHE A 8 -8.92 19.22 -6.26
CA PHE A 8 -8.36 18.04 -5.58
C PHE A 8 -7.00 18.35 -4.93
N SER A 9 -6.09 19.01 -5.66
CA SER A 9 -4.78 19.36 -5.12
C SER A 9 -4.88 20.32 -3.93
N SER A 10 -5.84 21.24 -3.93
CA SER A 10 -6.10 22.15 -2.79
C SER A 10 -6.56 21.36 -1.57
N ILE A 11 -7.57 20.50 -1.74
CA ILE A 11 -8.10 19.66 -0.65
C ILE A 11 -7.02 18.73 -0.11
N ALA A 12 -6.21 18.14 -0.98
CA ALA A 12 -5.08 17.29 -0.58
C ALA A 12 -4.01 18.07 0.19
N ALA A 13 -3.79 19.35 -0.13
CA ALA A 13 -2.84 20.19 0.59
C ALA A 13 -3.39 20.69 1.94
N GLU A 14 -4.67 21.06 2.00
CA GLU A 14 -5.35 21.58 3.20
C GLU A 14 -5.63 20.47 4.22
N HIS A 15 -6.06 19.31 3.75
CA HIS A 15 -6.44 18.17 4.58
C HIS A 15 -5.72 16.88 4.13
N PRO A 16 -4.38 16.83 4.21
CA PRO A 16 -3.58 15.74 3.64
C PRO A 16 -3.86 14.38 4.28
N PHE A 17 -4.21 14.35 5.58
CA PHE A 17 -4.56 13.10 6.27
C PHE A 17 -5.93 12.56 5.84
N TRP A 18 -6.95 13.41 5.84
CA TRP A 18 -8.31 12.97 5.54
C TRP A 18 -8.49 12.63 4.07
N SER A 19 -7.93 13.43 3.17
CA SER A 19 -7.97 13.20 1.73
C SER A 19 -7.39 11.83 1.36
N GLN A 20 -6.17 11.52 1.82
CA GLN A 20 -5.53 10.24 1.51
C GLN A 20 -6.22 9.06 2.20
N THR A 21 -6.65 9.18 3.47
CA THR A 21 -7.35 8.09 4.17
C THR A 21 -8.66 7.75 3.46
N PHE A 22 -9.40 8.77 3.03
CA PHE A 22 -10.62 8.60 2.26
C PHE A 22 -10.35 7.88 0.94
N VAL A 23 -9.38 8.36 0.16
CA VAL A 23 -8.98 7.74 -1.11
C VAL A 23 -8.52 6.29 -0.89
N ALA A 24 -7.72 6.02 0.14
CA ALA A 24 -7.23 4.69 0.49
C ALA A 24 -8.34 3.72 0.88
N THR A 25 -9.32 4.19 1.65
CA THR A 25 -10.46 3.36 2.10
C THR A 25 -11.39 3.07 0.93
N THR A 26 -11.81 4.12 0.22
CA THR A 26 -12.73 4.00 -0.92
C THR A 26 -12.14 3.15 -2.03
N LYS A 27 -10.86 3.34 -2.39
CA LYS A 27 -10.24 2.50 -3.44
C LYS A 27 -10.19 1.03 -3.03
N SER A 28 -9.97 0.73 -1.76
CA SER A 28 -9.85 -0.66 -1.29
C SER A 28 -11.21 -1.36 -1.34
N ILE A 29 -12.28 -0.66 -0.96
CA ILE A 29 -13.66 -1.13 -1.09
C ILE A 29 -14.03 -1.34 -2.57
N ILE A 30 -13.75 -0.35 -3.42
CA ILE A 30 -14.09 -0.43 -4.86
C ILE A 30 -13.29 -1.54 -5.55
N ALA A 31 -12.01 -1.70 -5.24
CA ALA A 31 -11.17 -2.74 -5.83
C ALA A 31 -11.70 -4.14 -5.49
N ASP A 32 -12.07 -4.36 -4.24
CA ASP A 32 -12.65 -5.63 -3.81
C ASP A 32 -14.04 -5.86 -4.41
N ALA A 33 -14.93 -4.88 -4.32
CA ALA A 33 -16.27 -4.96 -4.91
C ALA A 33 -16.22 -5.22 -6.42
N GLY A 34 -15.33 -4.55 -7.14
CA GLY A 34 -15.10 -4.75 -8.56
C GLY A 34 -14.55 -6.14 -8.87
N THR A 35 -13.63 -6.66 -8.05
CA THR A 35 -13.11 -8.02 -8.20
C THR A 35 -14.22 -9.06 -8.00
N GLN A 36 -14.99 -8.94 -6.91
CA GLN A 36 -16.08 -9.86 -6.63
C GLN A 36 -17.17 -9.83 -7.72
N ARG A 37 -17.52 -8.63 -8.22
CA ARG A 37 -18.60 -8.47 -9.20
C ARG A 37 -18.19 -8.78 -10.64
N PHE A 38 -17.01 -8.33 -11.08
CA PHE A 38 -16.62 -8.40 -12.49
C PHE A 38 -15.65 -9.56 -12.79
N VAL A 39 -14.77 -9.91 -11.85
CA VAL A 39 -13.79 -11.00 -12.05
C VAL A 39 -14.39 -12.33 -11.60
N GLU A 40 -14.92 -12.37 -10.37
CA GLU A 40 -15.50 -13.59 -9.78
C GLU A 40 -16.97 -13.80 -10.16
N LYS A 41 -17.60 -12.81 -10.82
CA LYS A 41 -19.00 -12.84 -11.29
C LYS A 41 -20.01 -13.19 -10.19
N ARG A 42 -19.75 -12.76 -8.95
CA ARG A 42 -20.67 -12.97 -7.83
C ARG A 42 -21.89 -12.07 -7.98
N ASP A 43 -23.07 -12.63 -7.74
CA ASP A 43 -24.31 -11.89 -7.57
C ASP A 43 -24.47 -11.37 -6.14
N LEU A 44 -25.41 -10.45 -5.92
CA LEU A 44 -25.63 -9.79 -4.62
C LEU A 44 -25.86 -10.79 -3.49
N ASP A 45 -26.46 -11.94 -3.79
CA ASP A 45 -26.73 -13.02 -2.82
C ASP A 45 -25.46 -13.79 -2.43
N THR A 46 -24.47 -13.83 -3.32
CA THR A 46 -23.18 -14.53 -3.11
C THR A 46 -22.05 -13.57 -2.72
N TYR A 47 -22.36 -12.28 -2.59
CA TYR A 47 -21.40 -11.23 -2.32
C TYR A 47 -20.80 -11.37 -0.90
N ASP A 48 -19.48 -11.40 -0.80
CA ASP A 48 -18.78 -11.52 0.48
C ASP A 48 -18.56 -10.13 1.09
N TRP A 49 -19.56 -9.68 1.86
CA TRP A 49 -19.51 -8.43 2.62
C TRP A 49 -18.42 -8.41 3.68
N LYS A 50 -18.09 -9.58 4.26
CA LYS A 50 -17.03 -9.71 5.26
C LYS A 50 -15.68 -9.40 4.62
N ARG A 51 -15.40 -9.95 3.44
CA ARG A 51 -14.20 -9.65 2.66
C ARG A 51 -14.10 -8.15 2.35
N THR A 52 -15.17 -7.53 1.86
CA THR A 52 -15.17 -6.08 1.59
C THR A 52 -14.93 -5.25 2.85
N ALA A 53 -15.50 -5.63 4.00
CA ALA A 53 -15.24 -4.97 5.27
C ALA A 53 -13.77 -5.11 5.72
N VAL A 54 -13.16 -6.28 5.49
CA VAL A 54 -11.72 -6.51 5.76
C VAL A 54 -10.85 -5.63 4.86
N PHE A 55 -11.14 -5.54 3.56
CA PHE A 55 -10.44 -4.64 2.63
C PHE A 55 -10.65 -3.16 2.97
N GLY A 56 -11.85 -2.76 3.38
CA GLY A 56 -12.14 -1.41 3.86
C GLY A 56 -11.36 -1.07 5.13
N THR A 57 -11.30 -2.00 6.08
CA THR A 57 -10.52 -1.84 7.32
C THR A 57 -9.03 -1.75 7.03
N PHE A 58 -8.51 -2.60 6.14
CA PHE A 58 -7.13 -2.54 5.70
C PHE A 58 -6.82 -1.19 5.02
N GLY A 59 -7.71 -0.72 4.14
CA GLY A 59 -7.61 0.58 3.49
C GLY A 59 -7.59 1.76 4.47
N PHE A 60 -8.41 1.69 5.52
CA PHE A 60 -8.48 2.75 6.52
C PHE A 60 -7.30 2.72 7.50
N VAL A 61 -7.08 1.57 8.16
CA VAL A 61 -6.11 1.45 9.25
C VAL A 61 -4.68 1.40 8.72
N TYR A 62 -4.41 0.48 7.78
CA TYR A 62 -3.05 0.31 7.27
C TYR A 62 -2.70 1.40 6.26
N LEU A 63 -3.46 1.49 5.15
CA LEU A 63 -3.13 2.44 4.06
C LEU A 63 -3.44 3.89 4.43
N GLY A 64 -4.45 4.16 5.26
CA GLY A 64 -4.79 5.51 5.70
C GLY A 64 -3.96 5.95 6.90
N ILE A 65 -4.14 5.32 8.05
CA ILE A 65 -3.55 5.79 9.30
C ILE A 65 -2.05 5.47 9.39
N LEU A 66 -1.68 4.19 9.31
CA LEU A 66 -0.29 3.76 9.53
C LEU A 66 0.64 4.30 8.45
N GLN A 67 0.23 4.20 7.19
CA GLN A 67 1.03 4.65 6.06
C GLN A 67 1.26 6.18 6.10
N TYR A 68 0.25 6.97 6.50
CA TYR A 68 0.42 8.40 6.73
C TYR A 68 1.37 8.70 7.89
N GLY A 69 1.18 8.00 9.02
CA GLY A 69 2.06 8.11 10.18
C GLY A 69 3.52 7.85 9.83
N VAL A 70 3.79 6.86 8.98
CA VAL A 70 5.16 6.48 8.60
C VAL A 70 5.72 7.35 7.47
N TYR A 71 5.09 7.39 6.29
CA TYR A 71 5.67 8.00 5.09
C TYR A 71 5.56 9.52 5.04
N VAL A 72 4.65 10.12 5.81
CA VAL A 72 4.53 11.57 5.92
C VAL A 72 5.18 12.03 7.22
N LYS A 73 4.63 11.65 8.38
CA LYS A 73 5.14 12.16 9.67
C LYS A 73 6.47 11.53 10.09
N GLY A 74 6.60 10.21 9.97
CA GLY A 74 7.81 9.48 10.33
C GLY A 74 9.00 9.89 9.46
N PHE A 75 8.82 10.00 8.15
CA PHE A 75 9.89 10.42 7.24
C PHE A 75 10.24 11.90 7.39
N GLU A 76 9.27 12.77 7.69
CA GLU A 76 9.56 14.17 8.07
C GLU A 76 10.39 14.28 9.36
N TYR A 77 10.24 13.33 10.29
CA TYR A 77 10.98 13.30 11.55
C TYR A 77 12.36 12.65 11.40
N LEU A 78 12.46 11.53 10.68
CA LEU A 78 13.70 10.76 10.50
C LEU A 78 14.70 11.44 9.55
N PHE A 79 14.20 12.21 8.60
CA PHE A 79 15.01 12.90 7.61
C PHE A 79 14.86 14.41 7.71
N ASN A 80 15.79 15.16 7.14
CA ASN A 80 15.74 16.62 7.20
C ASN A 80 14.53 17.16 6.42
N LYS A 81 13.48 17.58 7.14
CA LYS A 81 12.25 18.15 6.57
C LYS A 81 12.49 19.29 5.59
N LYS A 82 13.50 20.14 5.81
CA LYS A 82 13.81 21.26 4.89
C LYS A 82 14.33 20.73 3.56
N VAL A 83 15.21 19.73 3.61
CA VAL A 83 15.77 19.08 2.41
C VAL A 83 14.70 18.35 1.63
N ILE A 84 13.81 17.60 2.32
CA ILE A 84 12.70 16.90 1.67
C ILE A 84 11.78 17.90 0.98
N ASN A 85 11.36 18.96 1.67
CA ASN A 85 10.45 19.95 1.09
C ASN A 85 11.09 20.70 -0.08
N ARG A 86 12.37 21.08 0.02
CA ARG A 86 13.13 21.66 -1.10
C ARG A 86 13.13 20.72 -2.30
N PHE A 87 13.56 19.48 -2.07
CA PHE A 87 13.67 18.48 -3.13
C PHE A 87 12.33 18.19 -3.78
N CYS A 88 11.27 17.90 -3.02
CA CYS A 88 9.97 17.50 -3.55
C CYS A 88 9.30 18.61 -4.39
N ASN A 89 9.49 19.88 -4.00
CA ASN A 89 8.90 21.04 -4.69
C ASN A 89 9.77 21.59 -5.82
N ALA A 90 11.04 21.15 -5.94
CA ALA A 90 11.92 21.60 -7.01
C ALA A 90 11.47 21.10 -8.39
N PRO A 91 11.71 21.86 -9.47
CA PRO A 91 11.52 21.38 -10.84
C PRO A 91 12.48 20.23 -11.15
N PHE A 92 12.10 19.38 -12.11
CA PHE A 92 12.83 18.14 -12.43
C PHE A 92 14.32 18.34 -12.70
N ARG A 93 14.69 19.39 -13.44
CA ARG A 93 16.10 19.70 -13.76
C ARG A 93 16.94 20.04 -12.53
N GLU A 94 16.33 20.63 -11.49
CA GLU A 94 17.01 20.97 -10.25
C GLU A 94 17.12 19.75 -9.33
N LYS A 95 16.09 18.89 -9.31
CA LYS A 95 16.14 17.60 -8.58
C LYS A 95 17.34 16.76 -8.97
N LEU A 96 17.66 16.70 -10.27
CA LEU A 96 18.81 15.95 -10.77
C LEU A 96 20.18 16.49 -10.29
N LYS A 97 20.23 17.76 -9.87
CA LYS A 97 21.46 18.41 -9.37
C LYS A 97 21.53 18.43 -7.85
N ASP A 98 20.40 18.21 -7.16
CA ASP A 98 20.32 18.21 -5.70
C ASP A 98 20.84 16.88 -5.11
N LYS A 99 22.17 16.79 -4.95
CA LYS A 99 22.85 15.61 -4.37
C LYS A 99 22.32 15.23 -2.99
N GLU A 100 21.96 16.23 -2.18
CA GLU A 100 21.47 16.02 -0.83
C GLU A 100 20.05 15.45 -0.86
N GLY A 101 19.18 16.02 -1.70
CA GLY A 101 17.82 15.54 -1.93
C GLY A 101 17.80 14.12 -2.50
N ILE A 102 18.66 13.81 -3.48
CA ILE A 102 18.82 12.45 -4.03
C ILE A 102 19.28 11.46 -2.94
N ARG A 103 20.21 11.87 -2.05
CA ARG A 103 20.64 11.02 -0.94
C ARG A 103 19.50 10.75 0.04
N VAL A 104 18.68 11.75 0.37
CA VAL A 104 17.51 11.57 1.24
C VAL A 104 16.43 10.72 0.56
N LEU A 105 16.21 10.89 -0.73
CA LEU A 105 15.35 10.02 -1.55
C LEU A 105 15.81 8.56 -1.46
N GLY A 106 17.09 8.29 -1.72
CA GLY A 106 17.65 6.94 -1.63
C GLY A 106 17.51 6.33 -0.24
N LYS A 107 17.67 7.12 0.83
CA LYS A 107 17.46 6.65 2.20
C LYS A 107 16.00 6.32 2.51
N GLN A 108 15.04 7.11 2.03
CA GLN A 108 13.60 6.82 2.17
C GLN A 108 13.26 5.49 1.49
N ILE A 109 13.73 5.30 0.25
CA ILE A 109 13.53 4.07 -0.52
C ILE A 109 14.18 2.87 0.18
N ALA A 110 15.43 3.01 0.64
CA ALA A 110 16.13 1.95 1.35
C ALA A 110 15.43 1.56 2.65
N LEU A 111 14.98 2.53 3.45
CA LEU A 111 14.22 2.26 4.67
C LEU A 111 12.90 1.54 4.36
N ASP A 112 12.26 1.91 3.25
CA ASP A 112 11.03 1.26 2.83
C ASP A 112 11.25 -0.22 2.48
N PHE A 113 12.20 -0.52 1.59
CA PHE A 113 12.48 -1.89 1.16
C PHE A 113 13.13 -2.77 2.22
N ILE A 114 13.92 -2.21 3.14
CA ILE A 114 14.69 -2.99 4.12
C ILE A 114 13.91 -3.19 5.41
N VAL A 115 13.05 -2.24 5.80
CA VAL A 115 12.39 -2.24 7.11
C VAL A 115 10.88 -2.28 6.95
N LEU A 116 10.28 -1.31 6.27
CA LEU A 116 8.83 -1.15 6.30
C LEU A 116 8.12 -2.23 5.49
N GLN A 117 8.61 -2.54 4.30
CA GLN A 117 8.01 -3.57 3.47
C GLN A 117 8.19 -4.96 4.11
N PRO A 118 9.40 -5.38 4.54
CA PRO A 118 9.58 -6.71 5.11
C PRO A 118 8.92 -6.91 6.47
N LEU A 119 8.88 -5.88 7.32
CA LEU A 119 8.44 -6.02 8.72
C LEU A 119 7.01 -5.54 8.95
N VAL A 120 6.44 -4.73 8.05
CA VAL A 120 5.10 -4.17 8.23
C VAL A 120 4.18 -4.56 7.08
N TYR A 121 4.52 -4.22 5.84
CA TYR A 121 3.64 -4.47 4.69
C TYR A 121 3.33 -5.96 4.51
N TRP A 122 4.34 -6.81 4.38
CA TRP A 122 4.13 -8.23 4.13
C TRP A 122 3.40 -8.94 5.27
N PRO A 123 3.78 -8.77 6.55
CA PRO A 123 3.01 -9.32 7.66
C PRO A 123 1.54 -8.90 7.66
N CYS A 124 1.25 -7.61 7.41
CA CYS A 124 -0.12 -7.12 7.31
C CYS A 124 -0.85 -7.75 6.11
N TYR A 125 -0.22 -7.81 4.94
CA TYR A 125 -0.79 -8.41 3.73
C TYR A 125 -1.14 -9.88 3.93
N TYR A 126 -0.21 -10.70 4.42
CA TYR A 126 -0.47 -12.13 4.65
C TYR A 126 -1.52 -12.34 5.73
N THR A 127 -1.52 -11.52 6.78
CA THR A 127 -2.53 -11.60 7.84
C THR A 127 -3.92 -11.28 7.28
N THR A 128 -4.05 -10.20 6.50
CA THR A 128 -5.29 -9.86 5.81
C THR A 128 -5.73 -10.97 4.85
N LYS A 129 -4.79 -11.57 4.10
CA LYS A 129 -5.07 -12.70 3.20
C LYS A 129 -5.64 -13.91 3.96
N GLU A 130 -5.09 -14.24 5.14
CA GLU A 130 -5.61 -15.33 5.98
C GLU A 130 -6.99 -15.02 6.58
N PHE A 131 -7.33 -13.76 6.83
CA PHE A 131 -8.67 -13.38 7.29
C PHE A 131 -9.73 -13.39 6.18
N VAL A 132 -9.31 -13.15 4.94
CA VAL A 132 -10.19 -13.15 3.75
C VAL A 132 -10.45 -14.56 3.24
N LYS A 133 -9.47 -15.47 3.32
CA LYS A 133 -9.69 -16.88 2.94
C LYS A 133 -10.83 -17.45 3.79
N SER A 134 -11.91 -17.89 3.14
CA SER A 134 -12.98 -18.67 3.78
C SER A 134 -12.35 -19.89 4.46
N PRO A 135 -12.91 -20.38 5.58
CA PRO A 135 -12.42 -21.61 6.20
C PRO A 135 -12.40 -22.71 5.15
N GLU A 136 -11.23 -23.33 4.94
CA GLU A 136 -11.13 -24.51 4.07
C GLU A 136 -12.18 -25.54 4.53
N PRO A 137 -12.84 -26.24 3.60
CA PRO A 137 -13.76 -27.31 3.97
C PRO A 137 -13.01 -28.26 4.90
N VAL A 138 -13.61 -28.56 6.05
CA VAL A 138 -13.04 -29.51 7.02
C VAL A 138 -12.97 -30.85 6.30
N VAL A 139 -11.79 -31.20 5.79
CA VAL A 139 -11.53 -32.54 5.29
C VAL A 139 -11.53 -33.46 6.50
N GLU A 140 -12.49 -34.38 6.58
CA GLU A 140 -12.56 -35.37 7.64
C GLU A 140 -11.19 -36.07 7.78
N GLY A 141 -10.62 -36.04 8.98
CA GLY A 141 -9.31 -36.64 9.28
C GLY A 141 -8.11 -35.69 9.25
N VAL A 142 -8.26 -34.45 8.75
CA VAL A 142 -7.20 -33.44 8.84
C VAL A 142 -7.39 -32.65 10.13
N LYS A 143 -6.41 -32.71 11.04
CA LYS A 143 -6.42 -31.87 12.25
C LYS A 143 -6.55 -30.42 11.83
N LYS A 144 -7.59 -29.75 12.31
CA LYS A 144 -7.78 -28.31 12.13
C LYS A 144 -6.52 -27.64 12.65
N ASP A 145 -5.83 -26.89 11.78
CA ASP A 145 -4.66 -26.13 12.19
C ASP A 145 -5.09 -25.10 13.25
N GLU A 146 -4.78 -25.38 14.52
CA GLU A 146 -5.13 -24.56 15.68
C GLU A 146 -4.32 -23.25 15.73
N SER A 147 -3.32 -23.10 14.86
CA SER A 147 -2.55 -21.87 14.81
C SER A 147 -3.44 -20.68 14.42
N GLY A 148 -3.25 -19.53 15.07
CA GLY A 148 -4.00 -18.32 14.72
C GLY A 148 -3.67 -17.84 13.29
N ALA A 149 -4.58 -17.07 12.68
CA ALA A 149 -4.40 -16.52 11.33
C ALA A 149 -3.05 -15.81 11.13
N PHE A 150 -2.57 -15.09 12.15
CA PHE A 150 -1.26 -14.45 12.15
C PHE A 150 -0.09 -15.46 12.07
N SER A 151 -0.16 -16.58 12.79
CA SER A 151 0.91 -17.59 12.77
C SER A 151 1.04 -18.26 11.39
N ARG A 152 -0.10 -18.60 10.77
CA ARG A 152 -0.14 -19.09 9.38
C ARG A 152 0.42 -18.07 8.40
N ALA A 153 0.01 -16.81 8.55
CA ALA A 153 0.49 -15.71 7.72
C ALA A 153 2.02 -15.58 7.78
N MET A 154 2.59 -15.57 8.99
CA MET A 154 4.04 -15.47 9.18
C MET A 154 4.79 -16.71 8.67
N THR A 155 4.22 -17.90 8.83
CA THR A 155 4.78 -19.13 8.27
C THR A 155 4.83 -19.09 6.75
N LYS A 156 3.75 -18.63 6.10
CA LYS A 156 3.71 -18.47 4.64
C LYS A 156 4.71 -17.42 4.17
N TYR A 157 4.72 -16.27 4.82
CA TYR A 157 5.65 -15.20 4.51
C TYR A 157 7.12 -15.64 4.66
N GLY A 158 7.46 -16.38 5.71
CA GLY A 158 8.81 -16.90 5.92
C GLY A 158 9.30 -17.77 4.75
N LYS A 159 8.42 -18.57 4.15
CA LYS A 159 8.76 -19.43 3.00
C LYS A 159 9.00 -18.63 1.72
N THR A 160 8.31 -17.51 1.55
CA THR A 160 8.35 -16.72 0.32
C THR A 160 9.14 -15.41 0.48
N PHE A 161 9.72 -15.17 1.66
CA PHE A 161 10.37 -13.92 2.07
C PHE A 161 11.23 -13.28 0.99
N TRP A 162 12.13 -14.05 0.38
CA TRP A 162 13.04 -13.52 -0.65
C TRP A 162 12.33 -13.19 -1.95
N ILE A 163 11.42 -14.06 -2.40
CA ILE A 163 10.67 -13.87 -3.64
C ILE A 163 9.74 -12.65 -3.51
N ASP A 164 9.11 -12.49 -2.35
CA ASP A 164 8.31 -11.33 -1.97
C ASP A 164 9.12 -10.02 -2.03
N ASN A 165 10.17 -9.94 -1.20
CA ASN A 165 10.90 -8.69 -0.99
C ASN A 165 11.77 -8.32 -2.18
N VAL A 166 12.36 -9.29 -2.89
CA VAL A 166 13.14 -9.01 -4.10
C VAL A 166 12.23 -8.80 -5.31
N GLY A 167 11.18 -9.60 -5.44
CA GLY A 167 10.25 -9.51 -6.58
C GLY A 167 9.54 -8.16 -6.67
N MET A 168 9.22 -7.56 -5.52
CA MET A 168 8.55 -6.27 -5.50
C MET A 168 9.45 -5.10 -5.91
N LEU A 169 10.77 -5.23 -5.82
CA LEU A 169 11.72 -4.18 -6.24
C LEU A 169 11.51 -3.78 -7.69
N GLY A 170 11.26 -4.76 -8.58
CA GLY A 170 11.09 -4.49 -10.01
C GLY A 170 9.92 -3.55 -10.33
N PHE A 171 8.88 -3.55 -9.48
CA PHE A 171 7.71 -2.70 -9.63
C PHE A 171 7.79 -1.44 -8.77
N TRP A 172 8.11 -1.60 -7.48
CA TRP A 172 8.05 -0.52 -6.51
C TRP A 172 9.25 0.41 -6.58
N PHE A 173 10.46 -0.08 -6.88
CA PHE A 173 11.65 0.79 -6.93
C PHE A 173 11.50 1.94 -7.94
N PRO A 174 11.11 1.72 -9.21
CA PRO A 174 10.90 2.83 -10.14
C PRO A 174 9.71 3.71 -9.72
N ALA A 175 8.65 3.14 -9.15
CA ALA A 175 7.50 3.90 -8.68
C ALA A 175 7.87 4.81 -7.50
N ASP A 176 8.67 4.31 -6.56
CA ASP A 176 9.10 5.01 -5.36
C ASP A 176 10.01 6.19 -5.68
N ILE A 177 10.87 6.07 -6.71
CA ILE A 177 11.63 7.23 -7.21
C ILE A 177 10.69 8.37 -7.59
N VAL A 178 9.56 8.08 -8.22
CA VAL A 178 8.57 9.10 -8.60
C VAL A 178 7.78 9.58 -7.38
N ILE A 179 7.24 8.65 -6.58
CA ILE A 179 6.40 8.91 -5.39
C ILE A 179 7.14 9.78 -4.37
N TYR A 180 8.38 9.45 -4.05
CA TYR A 180 9.14 10.21 -3.06
C TYR A 180 9.70 11.53 -3.63
N SER A 181 9.61 11.75 -4.94
CA SER A 181 9.99 12.98 -5.62
C SER A 181 8.84 13.98 -5.80
N VAL A 182 7.58 13.59 -5.59
CA VAL A 182 6.43 14.53 -5.67
C VAL A 182 6.22 15.29 -4.36
N PRO A 183 5.48 16.43 -4.37
CA PRO A 183 5.11 17.14 -3.16
C PRO A 183 4.49 16.21 -2.09
N MET A 184 4.80 16.47 -0.83
CA MET A 184 4.46 15.57 0.29
C MET A 184 2.96 15.23 0.38
N HIS A 185 2.10 16.19 0.09
CA HIS A 185 0.65 16.00 0.11
C HIS A 185 0.12 15.10 -1.03
N LEU A 186 0.86 14.97 -2.13
CA LEU A 186 0.50 14.10 -3.26
C LEU A 186 1.12 12.71 -3.16
N ARG A 187 2.13 12.52 -2.31
CA ARG A 187 2.88 11.27 -2.18
C ARG A 187 1.96 10.07 -1.99
N LEU A 188 1.13 10.08 -0.95
CA LEU A 188 0.25 8.95 -0.63
C LEU A 188 -0.84 8.75 -1.68
N HIS A 189 -1.38 9.82 -2.24
CA HIS A 189 -2.33 9.74 -3.35
C HIS A 189 -1.72 9.00 -4.55
N LEU A 190 -0.48 9.32 -4.92
CA LEU A 190 0.24 8.62 -5.98
C LEU A 190 0.55 7.17 -5.58
N THR A 191 0.98 6.92 -4.34
CA THR A 191 1.16 5.56 -3.81
C THR A 191 -0.12 4.75 -3.91
N HIS A 192 -1.28 5.35 -3.66
CA HIS A 192 -2.58 4.70 -3.73
C HIS A 192 -2.98 4.32 -5.15
N VAL A 193 -2.64 5.16 -6.14
CA VAL A 193 -2.82 4.86 -7.58
C VAL A 193 -1.89 3.73 -8.01
N VAL A 194 -0.60 3.80 -7.67
CA VAL A 194 0.38 2.77 -8.01
C VAL A 194 0.02 1.44 -7.34
N SER A 195 -0.38 1.46 -6.06
CA SER A 195 -0.79 0.26 -5.34
C SER A 195 -2.04 -0.39 -5.91
N PHE A 196 -2.95 0.36 -6.54
CA PHE A 196 -4.08 -0.26 -7.25
C PHE A 196 -3.58 -1.14 -8.41
N ALA A 197 -2.61 -0.66 -9.19
CA ALA A 197 -1.99 -1.46 -10.24
C ALA A 197 -1.20 -2.65 -9.66
N TRP A 198 -0.48 -2.44 -8.55
CA TRP A 198 0.21 -3.51 -7.84
C TRP A 198 -0.75 -4.61 -7.36
N THR A 199 -1.93 -4.25 -6.85
CA THR A 199 -2.93 -5.24 -6.44
C THR A 199 -3.34 -6.15 -7.59
N VAL A 200 -3.49 -5.62 -8.81
CA VAL A 200 -3.76 -6.43 -10.02
C VAL A 200 -2.59 -7.36 -10.33
N VAL A 201 -1.35 -6.87 -10.25
CA VAL A 201 -0.14 -7.69 -10.44
C VAL A 201 -0.07 -8.81 -9.40
N VAL A 202 -0.20 -8.48 -8.12
CA VAL A 202 -0.15 -9.50 -7.05
C VAL A 202 -1.28 -10.50 -7.18
N SER A 203 -2.49 -10.07 -7.56
CA SER A 203 -3.61 -10.97 -7.79
C SER A 203 -3.38 -11.92 -8.97
N THR A 204 -2.63 -11.53 -9.99
CA THR A 204 -2.35 -12.40 -11.15
C THR A 204 -1.20 -13.36 -10.89
N TYR A 205 -0.16 -12.94 -10.15
CA TYR A 205 0.98 -13.80 -9.81
C TYR A 205 0.74 -14.68 -8.57
N ARG A 206 -0.23 -14.33 -7.70
CA ARG A 206 -0.45 -14.97 -6.40
C ARG A 206 -1.93 -15.16 -6.03
N GLY A 207 -2.81 -14.88 -6.97
CA GLY A 207 -4.17 -15.39 -6.91
C GLY A 207 -4.09 -16.91 -7.01
N ASP A 208 -4.82 -17.58 -6.13
CA ASP A 208 -5.18 -18.98 -6.33
C ASP A 208 -6.17 -19.06 -7.49
#